data_AF-A0A5D4SZ75-F1
#
_entry.id   AF-A0A5D4SZ75-F1
#
_cell.length_a   1.000
_cell.length_b   1.000
_cell.length_c   1.000
_cell.angle_alpha   90.00
_cell.angle_beta   90.00
_cell.angle_gamma   90.00
#
_symmetry.space_group_name_H-M   'P 1'
#
loop_
_entity.id
_entity.type
_entity.pdbx_description
1 polymer ?
#
loop_
_entity_poly.entity_id
_entity_poly.type
_entity_poly.pdbx_seq_one_letter_code
_entity_poly.pdbx_strand_id
1 'polypeptide(L)'
;MKILRRMLLVVSLFALGSVLTACSEIVGSIKEQVDAQDELIAYIDDSNPVIETAVDAEIAADEFVFMEEDLESAYTYLVETTIPTLEKVVEDTEAIVITMEDLQPSHDKLIEAHKKLLEAYSTYADGYYDGDESLLEKGDLLYEEYGGIYDEHETLFTELAKEYNLEVEIEEVE
;
A
#
# COMPACT_ATOMS: atom_id res chain seq x y z
N MET A 1 -15.33 -9.10 28.27
CA MET A 1 -15.08 -9.99 27.12
C MET A 1 -13.58 -10.04 26.90
N LYS A 2 -13.00 -11.17 26.50
CA LYS A 2 -11.59 -11.21 26.09
C LYS A 2 -11.57 -10.94 24.60
N ILE A 3 -11.00 -9.82 24.19
CA ILE A 3 -10.73 -9.53 22.78
C ILE A 3 -9.75 -10.60 22.29
N LEU A 4 -10.05 -11.24 21.16
CA LEU A 4 -9.17 -12.24 20.56
C LEU A 4 -8.01 -11.50 19.90
N ARG A 5 -6.77 -11.95 20.15
CA ARG A 5 -5.59 -11.39 19.48
C ARG A 5 -5.74 -11.57 17.98
N ARG A 6 -5.70 -10.46 17.25
CA ARG A 6 -5.56 -10.46 15.81
C ARG A 6 -4.09 -10.48 15.52
N MET A 7 -3.60 -11.64 15.13
CA MET A 7 -2.44 -11.65 14.27
C MET A 7 -3.00 -11.22 12.92
N LEU A 8 -2.69 -10.00 12.50
CA LEU A 8 -2.52 -9.78 11.06
C LEU A 8 -1.63 -10.94 10.63
N LEU A 9 -2.15 -11.81 9.76
CA LEU A 9 -1.36 -12.93 9.30
C LEU A 9 -0.10 -12.29 8.73
N VAL A 10 1.02 -12.43 9.43
CA VAL A 10 2.33 -11.92 9.01
C VAL A 10 2.63 -12.33 7.56
N VAL A 11 2.02 -13.44 7.10
CA VAL A 11 2.02 -13.93 5.72
C VAL A 11 1.37 -13.00 4.68
N SER A 12 0.42 -12.12 5.05
CA SER A 12 -0.18 -11.11 4.15
C SER A 12 0.56 -9.77 4.17
N LEU A 13 1.21 -9.41 5.29
CA LEU A 13 2.15 -8.27 5.33
C LEU A 13 3.34 -8.50 4.39
N PHE A 14 3.87 -9.74 4.36
CA PHE A 14 4.96 -10.13 3.47
C PHE A 14 4.59 -10.13 1.97
N ALA A 15 3.31 -10.05 1.61
CA ALA A 15 2.86 -10.12 0.22
C ALA A 15 2.50 -8.75 -0.39
N LEU A 16 2.31 -7.70 0.43
CA LEU A 16 1.73 -6.42 -0.01
C LEU A 16 2.75 -5.28 -0.05
N GLY A 17 3.88 -5.42 0.64
CA GLY A 17 4.97 -4.44 0.57
C GLY A 17 5.92 -4.74 -0.56
N SER A 18 5.50 -4.45 -1.79
CA SER A 18 6.36 -4.66 -2.96
C SER A 18 6.73 -3.36 -3.64
N VAL A 19 8.03 -3.11 -3.78
CA VAL A 19 8.60 -2.01 -4.55
C VAL A 19 8.76 -2.46 -5.99
N LEU A 20 8.42 -1.59 -6.93
CA LEU A 20 8.61 -1.86 -8.36
C LEU A 20 10.05 -1.52 -8.74
N THR A 21 10.82 -2.47 -9.27
CA THR A 21 12.15 -2.22 -9.84
C THR A 21 12.13 -2.51 -11.34
N ALA A 22 12.68 -1.61 -12.16
CA ALA A 22 12.59 -1.72 -13.62
C ALA A 22 13.95 -1.96 -14.29
N CYS A 23 14.00 -2.91 -15.23
CA CYS A 23 15.15 -3.19 -16.10
C CYS A 23 14.76 -3.00 -17.58
N SER A 24 15.52 -2.19 -18.33
CA SER A 24 15.27 -1.95 -19.77
C SER A 24 16.20 -2.78 -20.67
N GLU A 25 15.62 -3.61 -21.55
CA GLU A 25 16.35 -4.22 -22.66
C GLU A 25 16.34 -3.28 -23.88
N ILE A 26 17.34 -2.41 -23.98
CA ILE A 26 17.49 -1.50 -25.13
C ILE A 26 18.03 -2.28 -26.34
N VAL A 27 17.18 -3.02 -27.04
CA VAL A 27 17.50 -3.60 -28.35
C VAL A 27 16.46 -3.17 -29.39
N GLY A 28 16.70 -2.00 -30.00
CA GLY A 28 16.01 -1.57 -31.22
C GLY A 28 14.67 -0.86 -31.04
N SER A 29 14.41 -0.24 -29.89
CA SER A 29 13.17 0.49 -29.62
C SER A 29 13.02 1.76 -30.48
N ILE A 30 11.78 2.01 -30.93
CA ILE A 30 11.38 3.26 -31.60
C ILE A 30 11.32 4.35 -30.53
N LYS A 31 11.71 5.60 -30.84
CA LYS A 31 11.80 6.72 -29.87
C LYS A 31 10.61 6.81 -28.90
N GLU A 32 9.39 6.60 -29.40
CA GLU A 32 8.15 6.63 -28.62
C GLU A 32 8.09 5.57 -27.50
N GLN A 33 8.72 4.41 -27.68
CA GLN A 33 8.86 3.41 -26.60
C GLN A 33 9.85 3.84 -25.52
N VAL A 34 10.93 4.54 -25.89
CA VAL A 34 11.91 5.04 -24.92
C VAL A 34 11.28 6.14 -24.07
N ASP A 35 10.58 7.08 -24.71
CA ASP A 35 9.89 8.17 -24.01
C ASP A 35 8.83 7.59 -23.03
N ALA A 36 8.08 6.54 -23.41
CA ALA A 36 7.13 5.87 -22.52
C ALA A 36 7.80 5.09 -21.37
N GLN A 37 8.92 4.39 -21.62
CA GLN A 37 9.68 3.71 -20.57
C GLN A 37 10.21 4.71 -19.53
N ASP A 38 10.69 5.87 -19.96
CA ASP A 38 11.16 6.93 -19.05
C ASP A 38 10.02 7.45 -18.16
N GLU A 39 8.80 7.60 -18.69
CA GLU A 39 7.62 8.00 -17.90
C GLU A 39 7.20 6.92 -16.88
N LEU A 40 7.24 5.64 -17.26
CA LEU A 40 6.97 4.52 -16.35
C LEU A 40 8.00 4.43 -15.22
N ILE A 41 9.29 4.64 -15.52
CA ILE A 41 10.36 4.68 -14.51
C ILE A 41 10.18 5.87 -13.58
N ALA A 42 9.85 7.05 -14.11
CA ALA A 42 9.57 8.22 -13.28
C ALA A 42 8.39 7.99 -12.34
N TYR A 43 7.34 7.31 -12.81
CA TYR A 43 6.22 6.92 -11.95
C TYR A 43 6.66 6.01 -10.80
N ILE A 44 7.48 4.99 -11.10
CA ILE A 44 8.05 4.10 -10.08
C ILE A 44 8.84 4.90 -9.03
N ASP A 45 9.71 5.81 -9.48
CA ASP A 45 10.53 6.64 -8.60
C ASP A 45 9.68 7.54 -7.68
N ASP A 46 8.52 7.99 -8.16
CA ASP A 46 7.57 8.81 -7.38
C ASP A 46 6.66 7.95 -6.48
N SER A 47 6.26 6.75 -6.90
CA SER A 47 5.31 5.89 -6.17
C SER A 47 5.96 5.02 -5.10
N ASN A 48 7.19 4.53 -5.33
CA ASN A 48 7.85 3.64 -4.37
C ASN A 48 8.03 4.27 -2.97
N PRO A 49 8.42 5.55 -2.83
CA PRO A 49 8.57 6.15 -1.50
C PRO A 49 7.28 6.18 -0.67
N VAL A 50 6.12 6.37 -1.32
CA VAL A 50 4.82 6.36 -0.62
C VAL A 50 4.38 4.95 -0.25
N ILE A 51 4.67 3.96 -1.12
CA ILE A 51 4.45 2.54 -0.84
C ILE A 51 5.33 2.09 0.34
N GLU A 52 6.63 2.37 0.31
CA GLU A 52 7.57 2.06 1.40
C GLU A 52 7.10 2.66 2.73
N THR A 53 6.63 3.92 2.72
CA THR A 53 6.11 4.57 3.92
C THR A 53 4.84 3.86 4.45
N ALA A 54 3.97 3.37 3.57
CA ALA A 54 2.79 2.60 3.97
C ALA A 54 3.22 1.29 4.64
N VAL A 55 4.14 0.55 4.01
CA VAL A 55 4.67 -0.72 4.51
C VAL A 55 5.36 -0.54 5.87
N ASP A 56 6.20 0.47 6.02
CA ASP A 56 6.83 0.80 7.30
C ASP A 56 5.80 1.03 8.42
N ALA A 57 4.70 1.72 8.09
CA ALA A 57 3.61 1.95 9.04
C ALA A 57 2.89 0.64 9.42
N GLU A 58 2.72 -0.28 8.46
CA GLU A 58 2.12 -1.59 8.70
C GLU A 58 3.03 -2.50 9.54
N ILE A 59 4.32 -2.58 9.22
CA ILE A 59 5.33 -3.34 10.00
C ILE A 59 5.35 -2.83 11.45
N ALA A 60 5.38 -1.51 11.62
CA ALA A 60 5.38 -0.92 12.96
C ALA A 60 4.07 -1.18 13.70
N ALA A 61 2.92 -1.16 13.01
CA ALA A 61 1.65 -1.51 13.63
C ALA A 61 1.57 -2.99 14.06
N ASP A 62 2.17 -3.92 13.31
CA ASP A 62 2.29 -5.32 13.75
C ASP A 62 2.96 -5.42 15.13
N GLU A 63 4.09 -4.73 15.30
CA GLU A 63 4.84 -4.72 16.56
C GLU A 63 4.11 -3.98 17.70
N PHE A 64 3.59 -2.78 17.45
CA PHE A 64 3.12 -1.88 18.52
C PHE A 64 1.61 -1.89 18.76
N VAL A 65 0.83 -2.52 17.88
CA VAL A 65 -0.64 -2.57 17.98
C VAL A 65 -1.11 -4.01 18.13
N PHE A 66 -0.74 -4.88 17.19
CA PHE A 66 -1.29 -6.23 17.13
C PHE A 66 -0.58 -7.22 18.07
N MET A 67 0.69 -6.98 18.36
CA MET A 67 1.44 -7.70 19.40
C MET A 67 1.29 -7.11 20.82
N GLU A 68 0.75 -5.90 20.95
CA GLU A 68 0.54 -5.23 22.24
C GLU A 68 -0.62 -5.87 23.03
N GLU A 69 -0.44 -6.05 24.34
CA GLU A 69 -1.46 -6.62 25.23
C GLU A 69 -2.39 -5.56 25.83
N ASP A 70 -1.91 -4.33 25.90
CA ASP A 70 -2.66 -3.17 26.39
C ASP A 70 -3.39 -2.43 25.26
N LEU A 71 -4.72 -2.54 25.26
CA LEU A 71 -5.58 -1.92 24.26
C LEU A 71 -5.49 -0.39 24.24
N GLU A 72 -5.22 0.24 25.39
CA GLU A 72 -5.05 1.71 25.47
C GLU A 72 -3.77 2.14 24.77
N SER A 73 -2.68 1.37 24.95
CA SER A 73 -1.40 1.59 24.26
C SER A 73 -1.53 1.35 22.76
N ALA A 74 -2.19 0.26 22.34
CA ALA A 74 -2.46 -0.04 20.93
C ALA A 74 -3.29 1.06 20.25
N TYR A 75 -4.39 1.50 20.88
CA TYR A 75 -5.19 2.63 20.42
C TYR A 75 -4.39 3.92 20.28
N THR A 76 -3.59 4.25 21.29
CA THR A 76 -2.77 5.47 21.30
C THR A 76 -1.77 5.45 20.15
N TYR A 77 -1.09 4.32 19.91
CA TYR A 77 -0.15 4.17 18.82
C TYR A 77 -0.83 4.39 17.45
N LEU A 78 -2.00 3.80 17.24
CA LEU A 78 -2.76 3.99 16.00
C LEU A 78 -3.10 5.46 15.76
N VAL A 79 -3.66 6.14 16.76
CA VAL A 79 -4.14 7.53 16.61
C VAL A 79 -3.00 8.54 16.53
N GLU A 80 -1.90 8.33 17.25
CA GLU A 80 -0.80 9.29 17.29
C GLU A 80 0.27 9.04 16.22
N THR A 81 0.35 7.83 15.65
CA THR A 81 1.43 7.43 14.72
C THR A 81 0.91 6.87 13.41
N THR A 82 0.22 5.72 13.43
CA THR A 82 -0.13 4.98 12.20
C THR A 82 -1.10 5.76 11.32
N ILE A 83 -2.22 6.23 11.88
CA ILE A 83 -3.26 6.96 11.13
C ILE A 83 -2.70 8.25 10.51
N PRO A 84 -2.01 9.15 11.25
CA PRO A 84 -1.41 10.33 10.64
C PRO A 84 -0.40 10.04 9.53
N THR A 85 0.35 8.93 9.66
CA THR A 85 1.30 8.50 8.62
C THR A 85 0.54 8.07 7.36
N LEU A 86 -0.52 7.27 7.50
CA LEU A 86 -1.33 6.80 6.37
C LEU A 86 -2.16 7.93 5.73
N GLU A 87 -2.64 8.91 6.50
CA GLU A 87 -3.23 10.13 5.94
C GLU A 87 -2.24 10.85 5.02
N LYS A 88 -0.98 11.00 5.46
CA LYS A 88 0.08 11.59 4.63
C LYS A 88 0.41 10.73 3.41
N VAL A 89 0.43 9.41 3.53
CA VAL A 89 0.60 8.50 2.39
C VAL A 89 -0.47 8.75 1.33
N VAL A 90 -1.74 8.87 1.72
CA VAL A 90 -2.83 9.19 0.79
C VAL A 90 -2.61 10.55 0.11
N GLU A 91 -2.30 11.59 0.90
CA GLU A 91 -2.05 12.94 0.37
C GLU A 91 -0.87 12.97 -0.61
N ASP A 92 0.25 12.33 -0.27
CA ASP A 92 1.44 12.27 -1.09
C ASP A 92 1.19 11.45 -2.37
N THR A 93 0.42 10.36 -2.28
CA THR A 93 0.03 9.56 -3.45
C THR A 93 -0.84 10.37 -4.40
N GLU A 94 -1.86 11.08 -3.89
CA GLU A 94 -2.72 11.94 -4.71
C GLU A 94 -1.96 13.12 -5.36
N ALA A 95 -0.81 13.50 -4.81
CA ALA A 95 0.03 14.56 -5.33
C ALA A 95 0.97 14.12 -6.47
N ILE A 96 1.10 12.81 -6.73
CA ILE A 96 1.91 12.28 -7.84
C ILE A 96 1.33 12.78 -9.16
N VAL A 97 2.19 13.35 -10.01
CA VAL A 97 1.78 13.93 -11.28
C VAL A 97 1.88 12.87 -12.39
N ILE A 98 0.72 12.48 -12.93
CA ILE A 98 0.66 11.53 -14.04
C ILE A 98 0.73 12.28 -15.38
N THR A 99 1.77 11.99 -16.18
CA THR A 99 1.95 12.54 -17.53
C THR A 99 1.48 11.59 -18.63
N MET A 100 1.47 10.29 -18.35
CA MET A 100 1.02 9.23 -19.24
C MET A 100 -0.44 8.87 -18.94
N GLU A 101 -1.36 9.11 -19.88
CA GLU A 101 -2.80 8.86 -19.65
C GLU A 101 -3.08 7.38 -19.31
N ASP A 102 -2.35 6.44 -19.92
CA ASP A 102 -2.53 5.01 -19.70
C ASP A 102 -2.11 4.55 -18.29
N LEU A 103 -1.33 5.36 -17.54
CA LEU A 103 -0.98 5.08 -16.13
C LEU A 103 -2.14 5.38 -15.16
N GLN A 104 -3.05 6.28 -15.54
CA GLN A 104 -4.10 6.78 -14.64
C GLN A 104 -4.93 5.66 -13.98
N PRO A 105 -5.37 4.60 -14.68
CA PRO A 105 -6.16 3.53 -14.06
C PRO A 105 -5.41 2.80 -12.95
N SER A 106 -4.11 2.55 -13.12
CA SER A 106 -3.27 1.93 -12.11
C SER A 106 -3.05 2.89 -10.93
N HIS A 107 -2.78 4.16 -11.21
CA HIS A 107 -2.58 5.16 -10.16
C HIS A 107 -3.84 5.39 -9.30
N ASP A 108 -5.02 5.44 -9.93
CA ASP A 108 -6.29 5.54 -9.22
C ASP A 108 -6.49 4.37 -8.23
N LYS A 109 -6.03 3.17 -8.61
CA LYS A 109 -6.07 1.98 -7.75
C LYS A 109 -5.12 2.08 -6.57
N LEU A 110 -3.92 2.63 -6.75
CA LEU A 110 -2.99 2.88 -5.64
C LEU A 110 -3.59 3.85 -4.61
N ILE A 111 -4.23 4.93 -5.07
CA ILE A 111 -4.94 5.88 -4.19
C ILE A 111 -6.09 5.17 -3.45
N GLU A 112 -6.88 4.36 -4.18
CA GLU A 112 -7.98 3.59 -3.60
C GLU A 112 -7.49 2.62 -2.51
N ALA A 113 -6.38 1.92 -2.77
CA ALA A 113 -5.73 1.01 -1.81
C ALA A 113 -5.29 1.75 -0.55
N HIS A 114 -4.53 2.85 -0.67
CA HIS A 114 -4.08 3.61 0.50
C HIS A 114 -5.23 4.19 1.34
N LYS A 115 -6.32 4.64 0.70
CA LYS A 115 -7.53 5.07 1.42
C LYS A 115 -8.19 3.92 2.16
N LYS A 116 -8.22 2.73 1.56
CA LYS A 116 -8.79 1.53 2.17
C LYS A 116 -7.95 1.07 3.36
N LEU A 117 -6.63 1.12 3.25
CA LEU A 117 -5.69 0.86 4.34
C LEU A 117 -5.92 1.81 5.53
N LEU A 118 -6.02 3.12 5.25
CA LEU A 118 -6.35 4.13 6.26
C LEU A 118 -7.72 3.85 6.94
N GLU A 119 -8.73 3.44 6.17
CA GLU A 119 -10.05 3.07 6.70
C GLU A 119 -9.96 1.86 7.65
N ALA A 120 -9.15 0.85 7.29
CA ALA A 120 -8.93 -0.33 8.13
C ALA A 120 -8.30 0.05 9.47
N TYR A 121 -7.22 0.84 9.46
CA TYR A 121 -6.53 1.28 10.67
C TYR A 121 -7.36 2.22 11.55
N SER A 122 -8.16 3.09 10.94
CA SER A 122 -9.14 3.91 11.67
C SER A 122 -10.20 3.03 12.35
N THR A 123 -10.67 1.99 11.66
CA THR A 123 -11.64 1.04 12.22
C THR A 123 -11.04 0.21 13.36
N TYR A 124 -9.76 -0.18 13.27
CA TYR A 124 -9.06 -0.83 14.38
C TYR A 124 -8.96 0.08 15.60
N ALA A 125 -8.64 1.36 15.43
CA ALA A 125 -8.57 2.32 16.53
C ALA A 125 -9.92 2.44 17.25
N ASP A 126 -11.03 2.58 16.51
CA ASP A 126 -12.37 2.60 17.10
C ASP A 126 -12.68 1.31 17.86
N GLY A 127 -12.34 0.15 17.28
CA GLY A 127 -12.52 -1.16 17.92
C GLY A 127 -11.74 -1.31 19.23
N TYR A 128 -10.50 -0.82 19.29
CA TYR A 128 -9.71 -0.84 20.53
C TYR A 128 -10.21 0.14 21.58
N TYR A 129 -10.65 1.34 21.17
CA TYR A 129 -11.22 2.34 22.07
C TYR A 129 -12.52 1.87 22.72
N ASP A 130 -13.43 1.31 21.92
CA ASP A 130 -14.73 0.84 22.40
C ASP A 130 -14.70 -0.59 22.98
N GLY A 131 -13.60 -1.32 22.75
CA GLY A 131 -13.49 -2.74 23.06
C GLY A 131 -14.48 -3.59 22.25
N ASP A 132 -14.76 -3.19 21.01
CA ASP A 132 -15.74 -3.80 20.11
C ASP A 132 -15.07 -4.72 19.09
N GLU A 133 -15.19 -6.03 19.34
CA GLU A 133 -14.67 -7.08 18.46
C GLU A 133 -15.27 -7.01 17.05
N SER A 134 -16.51 -6.53 16.89
CA SER A 134 -17.14 -6.44 15.56
C SER A 134 -16.54 -5.34 14.70
N LEU A 135 -16.06 -4.25 15.31
CA LEU A 135 -15.29 -3.23 14.60
C LEU A 135 -13.94 -3.78 14.20
N LEU A 136 -13.28 -4.52 15.07
CA LEU A 136 -12.07 -5.19 14.68
C LEU A 136 -12.35 -6.14 13.48
N GLU A 137 -13.43 -6.95 13.50
CA GLU A 137 -13.80 -7.88 12.41
C GLU A 137 -14.02 -7.12 11.09
N LYS A 138 -14.61 -5.94 11.17
CA LYS A 138 -14.74 -5.04 10.03
C LYS A 138 -13.37 -4.54 9.54
N GLY A 139 -12.45 -4.21 10.44
CA GLY A 139 -11.08 -3.83 10.11
C GLY A 139 -10.35 -4.90 9.29
N ASP A 140 -10.45 -6.17 9.67
CA ASP A 140 -9.85 -7.29 8.91
C ASP A 140 -10.42 -7.36 7.49
N LEU A 141 -11.74 -7.22 7.34
CA LEU A 141 -12.38 -7.24 6.01
C LEU A 141 -11.92 -6.06 5.15
N LEU A 142 -11.78 -4.87 5.73
CA LEU A 142 -11.25 -3.70 5.04
C LEU A 142 -9.79 -3.90 4.64
N TYR A 143 -8.99 -4.57 5.46
CA TYR A 143 -7.61 -4.92 5.14
C TYR A 143 -7.51 -5.94 3.99
N GLU A 144 -8.40 -6.95 3.96
CA GLU A 144 -8.50 -7.87 2.82
C GLU A 144 -8.93 -7.14 1.53
N GLU A 145 -9.87 -6.19 1.62
CA GLU A 145 -10.25 -5.33 0.50
C GLU A 145 -9.07 -4.50 -0.01
N TYR A 146 -8.26 -3.93 0.90
CA TYR A 146 -7.04 -3.19 0.55
C TYR A 146 -6.10 -4.05 -0.29
N GLY A 147 -5.77 -5.26 0.17
CA GLY A 147 -4.86 -6.15 -0.56
C GLY A 147 -5.34 -6.47 -1.97
N GLY A 148 -6.64 -6.74 -2.15
CA GLY A 148 -7.21 -6.98 -3.47
C GLY A 148 -7.14 -5.76 -4.41
N ILE A 149 -7.30 -4.55 -3.88
CA ILE A 149 -7.19 -3.31 -4.68
C ILE A 149 -5.72 -3.02 -5.04
N TYR A 150 -4.80 -3.32 -4.14
CA TYR A 150 -3.36 -3.19 -4.39
C TYR A 150 -2.89 -4.18 -5.47
N ASP A 151 -3.35 -5.44 -5.43
CA ASP A 151 -3.08 -6.43 -6.48
C ASP A 151 -3.60 -5.97 -7.86
N GLU A 152 -4.75 -5.29 -7.90
CA GLU A 152 -5.28 -4.67 -9.12
C GLU A 152 -4.35 -3.55 -9.64
N HIS A 153 -3.81 -2.71 -8.74
CA HIS A 153 -2.81 -1.70 -9.08
C HIS A 153 -1.57 -2.33 -9.72
N GLU A 154 -0.98 -3.34 -9.08
CA GLU A 154 0.22 -4.04 -9.56
C GLU A 154 -0.02 -4.70 -10.92
N THR A 155 -1.18 -5.34 -11.09
CA THR A 155 -1.57 -5.99 -12.34
C THR A 155 -1.64 -4.98 -13.47
N LEU A 156 -2.38 -3.88 -13.29
CA LEU A 156 -2.54 -2.84 -14.29
C LEU A 156 -1.20 -2.19 -14.65
N PHE A 157 -0.36 -1.90 -13.65
CA PHE A 157 0.96 -1.32 -13.88
C PHE A 157 1.87 -2.26 -14.67
N THR A 158 1.92 -3.54 -14.25
CA THR A 158 2.77 -4.55 -14.87
C THR A 158 2.34 -4.87 -16.30
N GLU A 159 1.04 -4.90 -16.58
CA GLU A 159 0.51 -5.07 -17.93
C GLU A 159 0.94 -3.90 -18.83
N LEU A 160 0.78 -2.66 -18.34
CA LEU A 160 1.24 -1.47 -19.06
C LEU A 160 2.76 -1.50 -19.31
N ALA A 161 3.56 -1.80 -18.29
CA ALA A 161 5.01 -1.89 -18.42
C ALA A 161 5.43 -2.92 -19.48
N LYS A 162 4.75 -4.08 -19.52
CA LYS A 162 4.97 -5.12 -20.54
C LYS A 162 4.65 -4.64 -21.95
N GLU A 163 3.60 -3.84 -22.15
CA GLU A 163 3.27 -3.26 -23.46
C GLU A 163 4.41 -2.39 -24.01
N TYR A 164 5.15 -1.72 -23.12
CA TYR A 164 6.30 -0.90 -23.45
C TYR A 164 7.65 -1.64 -23.34
N ASN A 165 7.66 -2.97 -23.16
CA ASN A 165 8.87 -3.80 -23.00
C ASN A 165 9.75 -3.35 -21.82
N LEU A 166 9.13 -2.87 -20.75
CA LEU A 166 9.80 -2.63 -19.48
C LEU A 166 9.56 -3.85 -18.58
N GLU A 167 10.63 -4.54 -18.20
CA GLU A 167 10.54 -5.62 -17.23
C GLU A 167 10.53 -5.02 -15.83
N VAL A 168 9.49 -5.33 -15.06
CA VAL A 168 9.32 -4.83 -13.69
C VAL A 168 9.37 -6.02 -12.75
N GLU A 169 10.29 -5.98 -11.82
CA GLU A 169 10.38 -6.90 -10.70
C GLU A 169 9.66 -6.29 -9.49
N ILE A 170 8.98 -7.15 -8.75
CA ILE A 170 8.19 -6.82 -7.55
C ILE A 170 9.05 -7.34 -6.40
N GLU A 171 9.67 -6.44 -5.64
CA GLU A 171 10.60 -6.77 -4.55
C GLU A 171 9.93 -6.54 -3.20
N GLU A 172 9.89 -7.58 -2.35
CA GLU A 172 9.41 -7.47 -0.97
C GLU A 172 10.28 -6.48 -0.17
N VAL A 173 9.65 -5.54 0.54
CA VAL A 173 10.30 -4.61 1.46
C VAL A 173 10.58 -5.36 2.77
N GLU A 174 11.88 -5.56 3.09
CA GLU A 174 12.38 -6.27 4.29
C GLU A 174 12.54 -5.41 5.54
#